data_AF-A0A8S3SVC3-F1
#
_entry.id   AF-A0A8S3SVC3-F1
#
_cell.length_a   1.000
_cell.length_b   1.000
_cell.length_c   1.000
_cell.angle_alpha   90.00
_cell.angle_beta   90.00
_cell.angle_gamma   90.00
#
_symmetry.space_group_name_H-M   'P 1'
#
loop_
_entity.id
_entity.type
_entity.pdbx_description
1 polymer ?
#
loop_
_entity_poly.entity_id
_entity_poly.type
_entity_poly.pdbx_seq_one_letter_code
_entity_poly.pdbx_strand_id
1 'polypeptide(L)'
;MESWGESVPLKWILLEQLIENNRKKGKNFVKFNDMVKLAKHREIEISDTDELKLFLRFQGKVGNIIYFEDITNLIILEPQWLVNAFRCLVSDKLDINSLNDKRKPICSHWTELQTTGKISNLLITTLFELKGGDQALEQKEDLIKVMKKFDILVEIEGTDTYIMPSKMPSSNLKTVCKTIGVCTESCERTSWFCLKFEFLPPVFFNHLSAWLIKQYQPFKLTDGSSSLALYKEVCVFDFDNSGCDKLLMTMSTDTIALQVVSFDTNKKDLSDLCSNVRNNLENKIEDIKQRYSLELLYVKDFNAAMHERKMNVLTVKQINDTFADTQPNGDGIFDLLCNVENFKEEEVLPKMQEIAAAFKAMEDCDRGKGLKLVKVLQRPWKVILVSDIK
;
A
#
# COMPACT_ATOMS: atom_id res chain seq x y z
N MET A 1 -12.32 14.03 -14.95
CA MET A 1 -13.48 14.14 -15.86
C MET A 1 -13.01 14.94 -17.06
N GLU A 2 -12.50 14.27 -18.09
CA GLU A 2 -11.88 14.90 -19.28
C GLU A 2 -12.59 14.52 -20.60
N SER A 3 -13.68 13.75 -20.56
CA SER A 3 -14.31 13.18 -21.77
C SER A 3 -15.48 13.99 -22.34
N TRP A 4 -15.81 15.15 -21.77
CA TRP A 4 -16.89 15.99 -22.31
C TRP A 4 -16.44 16.69 -23.60
N GLY A 5 -17.10 16.38 -24.72
CA GLY A 5 -16.81 16.97 -26.04
C GLY A 5 -16.02 16.08 -27.00
N GLU A 6 -15.65 14.86 -26.59
CA GLU A 6 -15.02 13.90 -27.49
C GLU A 6 -16.04 13.27 -28.45
N SER A 7 -15.69 13.18 -29.74
CA SER A 7 -16.50 12.49 -30.74
C SER A 7 -16.30 10.97 -30.62
N VAL A 8 -17.31 10.27 -30.13
CA VAL A 8 -17.31 8.80 -30.04
C VAL A 8 -18.14 8.15 -31.15
N PRO A 9 -17.75 6.96 -31.67
CA PRO A 9 -18.53 6.25 -32.68
C PRO A 9 -19.94 5.89 -32.19
N LEU A 10 -20.97 6.05 -33.03
CA LEU A 10 -22.36 5.71 -32.68
C LEU A 10 -22.51 4.25 -32.19
N LYS A 11 -21.82 3.31 -32.83
CA LYS A 11 -21.79 1.90 -32.43
C LYS A 11 -21.28 1.65 -31.01
N TRP A 12 -20.38 2.50 -30.50
CA TRP A 12 -19.93 2.40 -29.10
C TRP A 12 -21.04 2.80 -28.14
N ILE A 13 -21.84 3.81 -28.48
CA ILE A 13 -23.00 4.24 -27.70
C ILE A 13 -24.06 3.12 -27.67
N LEU A 14 -24.31 2.46 -28.80
CA LEU A 14 -25.28 1.35 -28.87
C LEU A 14 -24.83 0.15 -28.01
N LEU A 15 -23.53 -0.20 -28.06
CA LEU A 15 -22.99 -1.24 -27.20
C LEU A 15 -23.03 -0.86 -25.71
N GLU A 16 -22.76 0.39 -25.37
CA GLU A 16 -22.88 0.90 -24.00
C GLU A 16 -24.32 0.81 -23.47
N GLN A 17 -25.32 1.15 -24.28
CA GLN A 17 -26.73 0.98 -23.92
C GLN A 17 -27.09 -0.49 -23.64
N LEU A 18 -26.53 -1.43 -24.40
CA LEU A 18 -26.73 -2.87 -24.16
C LEU A 18 -26.03 -3.36 -22.89
N ILE A 19 -24.83 -2.85 -22.60
CA ILE A 19 -24.14 -3.10 -21.33
C ILE A 19 -24.99 -2.60 -20.16
N GLU A 20 -25.54 -1.39 -20.27
CA GLU A 20 -26.40 -0.81 -19.24
C GLU A 20 -27.69 -1.61 -19.04
N ASN A 21 -28.30 -2.09 -20.13
CA ASN A 21 -29.46 -2.98 -20.04
C ASN A 21 -29.12 -4.31 -19.37
N ASN A 22 -27.90 -4.84 -19.57
CA ASN A 22 -27.44 -6.04 -18.87
C ASN A 22 -27.23 -5.78 -17.37
N ARG A 23 -26.65 -4.62 -16.99
CA ARG A 23 -26.53 -4.21 -15.58
C ARG A 23 -27.90 -4.12 -14.91
N LYS A 24 -28.88 -3.50 -15.55
CA LYS A 24 -30.27 -3.41 -15.06
C LYS A 24 -30.93 -4.78 -14.86
N LYS A 25 -30.49 -5.80 -15.61
CA LYS A 25 -30.91 -7.21 -15.45
C LYS A 25 -30.11 -7.97 -14.37
N GLY A 26 -29.24 -7.30 -13.63
CA GLY A 26 -28.40 -7.90 -12.58
C GLY A 26 -27.16 -8.65 -13.10
N LYS A 27 -26.78 -8.45 -14.37
CA LYS A 27 -25.59 -9.07 -14.94
C LYS A 27 -24.37 -8.17 -14.68
N ASN A 28 -23.60 -8.53 -13.66
CA ASN A 28 -22.44 -7.74 -13.21
C ASN A 28 -21.16 -7.99 -14.02
N PHE A 29 -21.10 -9.08 -14.77
CA PHE A 29 -19.95 -9.47 -15.57
C PHE A 29 -20.35 -10.20 -16.86
N VAL A 30 -19.41 -10.33 -17.79
CA VAL A 30 -19.55 -11.13 -19.00
C VAL A 30 -18.19 -11.66 -19.44
N LYS A 31 -18.16 -12.84 -20.07
CA LYS A 31 -16.93 -13.34 -20.69
C LYS A 31 -16.66 -12.61 -22.01
N PHE A 32 -15.39 -12.42 -22.34
CA PHE A 32 -14.95 -11.71 -23.55
C PHE A 32 -15.60 -12.28 -24.81
N ASN A 33 -15.65 -13.61 -24.96
CA ASN A 33 -16.30 -14.26 -26.11
C ASN A 33 -17.80 -13.95 -26.23
N ASP A 34 -18.50 -13.76 -25.11
CA ASP A 34 -19.90 -13.37 -25.15
C ASP A 34 -20.07 -11.88 -25.45
N MET A 35 -19.11 -11.04 -25.02
CA MET A 35 -19.05 -9.65 -25.45
C MET A 35 -18.81 -9.53 -26.95
N VAL A 36 -17.94 -10.37 -27.52
CA VAL A 36 -17.73 -10.43 -28.99
C VAL A 36 -19.03 -10.78 -29.72
N LYS A 37 -19.82 -11.74 -29.22
CA LYS A 37 -21.12 -12.07 -29.81
C LYS A 37 -22.11 -10.90 -29.72
N LEU A 38 -22.13 -10.18 -28.60
CA LEU A 38 -22.96 -8.99 -28.41
C LEU A 38 -22.55 -7.88 -29.39
N ALA A 39 -21.25 -7.60 -29.49
CA ALA A 39 -20.68 -6.58 -30.36
C ALA A 39 -20.97 -6.83 -31.86
N LYS A 40 -21.05 -8.11 -32.27
CA LYS A 40 -21.39 -8.53 -33.63
C LYS A 40 -22.90 -8.53 -33.94
N HIS A 41 -23.75 -8.17 -32.97
CA HIS A 41 -25.18 -8.06 -33.22
C HIS A 41 -25.47 -7.04 -34.34
N ARG A 42 -26.51 -7.29 -35.15
CA ARG A 42 -26.85 -6.49 -36.35
C ARG A 42 -27.06 -5.00 -36.09
N GLU A 43 -27.35 -4.63 -34.85
CA GLU A 43 -27.59 -3.23 -34.47
C GLU A 43 -26.29 -2.48 -34.14
N ILE A 44 -25.21 -3.19 -33.79
CA ILE A 44 -23.93 -2.61 -33.35
C ILE A 44 -22.87 -2.71 -34.44
N GLU A 45 -22.80 -3.88 -35.09
CA GLU A 45 -21.90 -4.16 -36.22
C GLU A 45 -20.40 -3.94 -35.93
N ILE A 46 -19.95 -4.16 -34.68
CA ILE A 46 -18.52 -4.23 -34.36
C ILE A 46 -18.03 -5.64 -34.70
N SER A 47 -17.61 -5.83 -35.95
CA SER A 47 -17.09 -7.11 -36.45
C SER A 47 -15.61 -7.32 -36.11
N ASP A 48 -14.85 -6.23 -36.00
CA ASP A 48 -13.44 -6.25 -35.65
C ASP A 48 -13.24 -6.39 -34.14
N THR A 49 -12.38 -7.33 -33.76
CA THR A 49 -12.08 -7.60 -32.35
C THR A 49 -11.16 -6.55 -31.76
N ASP A 50 -10.28 -5.94 -32.56
CA ASP A 50 -9.37 -4.90 -32.08
C ASP A 50 -10.14 -3.60 -31.78
N GLU A 51 -11.13 -3.26 -32.60
CA GLU A 51 -12.09 -2.21 -32.28
C GLU A 51 -12.84 -2.47 -30.97
N LEU A 52 -13.32 -3.70 -30.73
CA LEU A 52 -13.97 -4.03 -29.46
C LEU A 52 -13.03 -3.84 -28.27
N LYS A 53 -11.78 -4.29 -28.40
CA LYS A 53 -10.75 -4.08 -27.36
C LYS A 53 -10.49 -2.60 -27.12
N LEU A 54 -10.46 -1.78 -28.18
CA LEU A 54 -10.30 -0.33 -28.08
C LEU A 54 -11.47 0.29 -27.29
N PHE A 55 -12.71 -0.10 -27.60
CA PHE A 55 -13.89 0.31 -26.84
C PHE A 55 -13.79 -0.09 -25.36
N LEU A 56 -13.40 -1.34 -25.07
CA LEU A 56 -13.28 -1.82 -23.69
C LEU A 56 -12.19 -1.08 -22.91
N ARG A 57 -11.05 -0.80 -23.55
CA ARG A 57 -9.97 0.01 -22.96
C ARG A 57 -10.43 1.44 -22.68
N PHE A 58 -11.18 2.05 -23.60
CA PHE A 58 -11.76 3.38 -23.41
C PHE A 58 -12.71 3.40 -22.20
N GLN A 59 -13.67 2.49 -22.16
CA GLN A 59 -14.62 2.37 -21.05
C GLN A 59 -13.92 2.04 -19.72
N GLY A 60 -12.84 1.27 -19.76
CA GLY A 60 -11.98 0.99 -18.62
C GLY A 60 -11.27 2.24 -18.07
N LYS A 61 -10.76 3.11 -18.95
CA LYS A 61 -10.16 4.40 -18.56
C LYS A 61 -11.16 5.35 -17.94
N VAL A 62 -12.40 5.36 -18.45
CA VAL A 62 -13.50 6.16 -17.87
C VAL A 62 -13.94 5.60 -16.51
N GLY A 63 -13.68 4.31 -16.24
CA GLY A 63 -14.07 3.62 -15.01
C GLY A 63 -15.49 3.06 -15.06
N ASN A 64 -16.10 3.00 -16.25
CA ASN A 64 -17.43 2.41 -16.43
C ASN A 64 -17.40 0.88 -16.36
N ILE A 65 -16.33 0.25 -16.84
CA ILE A 65 -16.13 -1.19 -16.77
C ILE A 65 -14.72 -1.49 -16.26
N ILE A 66 -14.46 -2.73 -15.88
CA ILE A 66 -13.09 -3.21 -15.60
C ILE A 66 -12.78 -4.35 -16.57
N TYR A 67 -11.70 -4.17 -17.34
CA TYR A 67 -11.22 -5.13 -18.32
C TYR A 67 -9.69 -5.18 -18.29
N PHE A 68 -9.15 -6.38 -18.08
CA PHE A 68 -7.72 -6.66 -18.13
C PHE A 68 -7.44 -7.70 -19.21
N GLU A 69 -6.99 -7.22 -20.37
CA GLU A 69 -6.72 -8.08 -21.53
C GLU A 69 -5.66 -9.16 -21.25
N ASP A 70 -4.72 -8.88 -20.35
CA ASP A 70 -3.57 -9.73 -20.04
C ASP A 70 -3.83 -10.81 -18.97
N ILE A 71 -5.02 -10.84 -18.34
CA ILE A 71 -5.20 -11.55 -17.05
C ILE A 71 -6.40 -12.48 -17.05
N THR A 72 -7.53 -12.01 -17.58
CA THR A 72 -8.77 -12.77 -17.53
C THR A 72 -9.65 -12.43 -18.73
N ASN A 73 -10.43 -13.42 -19.15
CA ASN A 73 -11.50 -13.23 -20.11
C ASN A 73 -12.74 -12.61 -19.46
N LEU A 74 -12.73 -12.32 -18.16
CA LEU A 74 -13.83 -11.69 -17.44
C LEU A 74 -13.83 -10.17 -17.68
N ILE A 75 -14.93 -9.67 -18.25
CA ILE A 75 -15.22 -8.24 -18.32
C ILE A 75 -16.21 -7.94 -17.21
N ILE A 76 -15.81 -7.08 -16.27
CA ILE A 76 -16.67 -6.66 -15.17
C ILE A 76 -17.45 -5.45 -15.67
N LEU A 77 -18.76 -5.63 -15.81
CA LEU A 77 -19.67 -4.60 -16.30
C LEU A 77 -19.96 -3.60 -15.19
N GLU A 78 -20.08 -4.04 -13.94
CA GLU A 78 -20.40 -3.20 -12.79
C GLU A 78 -19.20 -3.11 -11.83
N PRO A 79 -18.38 -2.04 -11.88
CA PRO A 79 -17.23 -1.88 -10.99
C PRO A 79 -17.61 -1.93 -9.51
N GLN A 80 -18.79 -1.44 -9.11
CA GLN A 80 -19.23 -1.47 -7.73
C GLN A 80 -19.46 -2.90 -7.23
N TRP A 81 -19.87 -3.82 -8.11
CA TRP A 81 -19.99 -5.24 -7.78
C TRP A 81 -18.62 -5.83 -7.43
N LEU A 82 -17.55 -5.48 -8.16
CA LEU A 82 -16.19 -5.93 -7.82
C LEU A 82 -15.76 -5.41 -6.45
N VAL A 83 -16.02 -4.14 -6.16
CA VAL A 83 -15.71 -3.53 -4.85
C VAL A 83 -16.43 -4.29 -3.74
N ASN A 84 -17.71 -4.60 -3.93
CA ASN A 84 -18.51 -5.35 -2.96
C ASN A 84 -17.99 -6.78 -2.79
N ALA A 85 -17.59 -7.45 -3.87
CA ALA A 85 -16.98 -8.78 -3.81
C ALA A 85 -15.66 -8.74 -3.02
N PHE A 86 -14.82 -7.73 -3.21
CA PHE A 86 -13.55 -7.60 -2.48
C PHE A 86 -13.74 -7.16 -1.03
N ARG A 87 -14.81 -6.41 -0.74
CA ARG A 87 -15.10 -5.90 0.60
C ARG A 87 -15.17 -7.01 1.66
N CYS A 88 -15.71 -8.18 1.30
CA CYS A 88 -15.81 -9.29 2.24
C CYS A 88 -14.46 -9.85 2.71
N LEU A 89 -13.39 -9.63 1.92
CA LEU A 89 -12.01 -10.02 2.26
C LEU A 89 -11.26 -8.87 2.95
N VAL A 90 -11.45 -7.64 2.47
CA VAL A 90 -10.66 -6.47 2.90
C VAL A 90 -11.22 -5.80 4.14
N SER A 91 -12.54 -5.65 4.27
CA SER A 91 -13.14 -4.73 5.24
C SER A 91 -14.10 -5.39 6.22
N ASP A 92 -14.81 -6.43 5.78
CA ASP A 92 -15.85 -7.00 6.62
C ASP A 92 -15.26 -7.79 7.78
N LYS A 93 -15.73 -7.51 8.99
CA LYS A 93 -15.42 -8.33 10.16
C LYS A 93 -16.19 -9.64 10.07
N LEU A 94 -15.51 -10.76 10.25
CA LEU A 94 -16.18 -12.04 10.46
C LEU A 94 -16.59 -12.11 11.93
N ASP A 95 -17.89 -12.20 12.20
CA ASP A 95 -18.35 -12.55 13.54
C ASP A 95 -18.18 -14.06 13.71
N ILE A 96 -17.11 -14.43 14.41
CA ILE A 96 -16.74 -15.82 14.62
C ILE A 96 -17.80 -16.54 15.48
N ASN A 97 -18.47 -15.81 16.37
CA ASN A 97 -19.44 -16.38 17.30
C ASN A 97 -20.77 -16.72 16.63
N SER A 98 -21.06 -16.12 15.47
CA SER A 98 -22.26 -16.42 14.68
C SER A 98 -22.08 -17.61 13.72
N LEU A 99 -20.90 -18.26 13.71
CA LEU A 99 -20.63 -19.40 12.83
C LEU A 99 -21.14 -20.70 13.45
N ASN A 100 -21.90 -21.47 12.67
CA ASN A 100 -22.34 -22.81 13.06
C ASN A 100 -21.14 -23.74 13.33
N ASP A 101 -21.32 -24.76 14.17
CA ASP A 101 -20.26 -25.69 14.59
C ASP A 101 -19.44 -26.30 13.44
N LYS A 102 -20.08 -26.57 12.29
CA LYS A 102 -19.41 -27.10 11.08
C LYS A 102 -18.37 -26.15 10.47
N ARG A 103 -18.43 -24.86 10.82
CA ARG A 103 -17.54 -23.81 10.31
C ARG A 103 -16.53 -23.32 11.35
N LYS A 104 -16.49 -23.90 12.54
CA LYS A 104 -15.42 -23.65 13.54
C LYS A 104 -13.99 -23.82 13.01
N PRO A 105 -13.69 -24.73 12.07
CA PRO A 105 -12.36 -24.82 11.46
C PRO A 105 -11.94 -23.56 10.68
N ILE A 106 -12.88 -22.69 10.27
CA ILE A 106 -12.54 -21.43 9.60
C ILE A 106 -11.95 -20.40 10.55
N CYS A 107 -12.21 -20.54 11.85
CA CYS A 107 -11.75 -19.60 12.87
C CYS A 107 -10.23 -19.56 12.94
N SER A 108 -9.56 -20.71 12.74
CA SER A 108 -8.09 -20.78 12.70
C SER A 108 -7.53 -20.03 11.49
N HIS A 109 -8.09 -20.24 10.29
CA HIS A 109 -7.69 -19.50 9.09
C HIS A 109 -7.95 -18.00 9.19
N TRP A 110 -9.08 -17.60 9.79
CA TRP A 110 -9.36 -16.19 10.04
C TRP A 110 -8.36 -15.59 11.03
N THR A 111 -8.04 -16.33 12.10
CA THR A 111 -7.03 -15.90 13.08
C THR A 111 -5.66 -15.78 12.43
N GLU A 112 -5.26 -16.73 11.60
CA GLU A 112 -4.01 -16.71 10.83
C GLU A 112 -3.92 -15.46 9.94
N LEU A 113 -5.01 -15.08 9.26
CA LEU A 113 -5.06 -13.83 8.50
C LEU A 113 -4.84 -12.60 9.38
N GLN A 114 -5.46 -12.53 10.56
CA GLN A 114 -5.28 -11.38 11.46
C GLN A 114 -3.88 -11.30 12.07
N THR A 115 -3.25 -12.45 12.34
CA THR A 115 -1.96 -12.50 13.04
C THR A 115 -0.77 -12.46 12.10
N THR A 116 -0.91 -12.94 10.86
CA THR A 116 0.22 -13.08 9.92
C THR A 116 0.00 -12.38 8.58
N GLY A 117 -1.23 -11.97 8.26
CA GLY A 117 -1.60 -11.50 6.92
C GLY A 117 -1.73 -12.60 5.87
N LYS A 118 -1.60 -13.89 6.24
CA LYS A 118 -1.80 -15.03 5.33
C LYS A 118 -3.28 -15.38 5.19
N ILE A 119 -3.74 -15.56 3.97
CA ILE A 119 -5.10 -15.99 3.66
C ILE A 119 -5.07 -17.28 2.84
N SER A 120 -5.79 -18.30 3.30
CA SER A 120 -5.96 -19.55 2.56
C SER A 120 -7.06 -19.44 1.51
N ASN A 121 -6.94 -20.19 0.41
CA ASN A 121 -7.98 -20.31 -0.60
C ASN A 121 -9.32 -20.82 -0.03
N LEU A 122 -9.25 -21.69 0.99
CA LEU A 122 -10.43 -22.13 1.74
C LEU A 122 -11.17 -20.95 2.40
N LEU A 123 -10.43 -20.03 3.03
CA LEU A 123 -11.01 -18.84 3.64
C LEU A 123 -11.62 -17.90 2.61
N ILE A 124 -10.96 -17.69 1.46
CA ILE A 124 -11.53 -16.89 0.36
C ILE A 124 -12.86 -17.48 -0.10
N THR A 125 -12.88 -18.79 -0.35
CA THR A 125 -14.09 -19.51 -0.80
C THR A 125 -15.23 -19.35 0.20
N THR A 126 -14.94 -19.56 1.49
CA THR A 126 -15.95 -19.44 2.55
C THR A 126 -16.47 -18.01 2.72
N LEU A 127 -15.61 -16.99 2.56
CA LEU A 127 -16.02 -15.59 2.65
C LEU A 127 -16.90 -15.18 1.44
N PHE A 128 -16.60 -15.68 0.25
CA PHE A 128 -17.46 -15.48 -0.92
C PHE A 128 -18.81 -16.15 -0.76
N GLU A 129 -18.88 -17.39 -0.26
CA GLU A 129 -20.14 -18.07 0.07
C GLU A 129 -20.98 -17.31 1.09
N LEU A 130 -20.34 -16.74 2.11
CA LEU A 130 -21.04 -16.07 3.21
C LEU A 130 -21.50 -14.65 2.87
N LYS A 131 -20.68 -13.89 2.11
CA LYS A 131 -20.84 -12.44 1.96
C LYS A 131 -20.64 -11.93 0.53
N GLY A 132 -19.91 -12.65 -0.30
CA GLY A 132 -19.64 -12.25 -1.69
C GLY A 132 -20.79 -12.54 -2.65
N GLY A 133 -21.66 -13.50 -2.31
CA GLY A 133 -22.80 -13.93 -3.13
C GLY A 133 -22.40 -14.90 -4.25
N ASP A 134 -23.40 -15.56 -4.83
CA ASP A 134 -23.21 -16.68 -5.77
C ASP A 134 -22.34 -16.29 -6.98
N GLN A 135 -22.52 -15.09 -7.52
CA GLN A 135 -21.74 -14.59 -8.67
C GLN A 135 -20.24 -14.43 -8.35
N ALA A 136 -19.89 -14.03 -7.12
CA ALA A 136 -18.48 -13.90 -6.73
C ALA A 136 -17.83 -15.28 -6.56
N LEU A 137 -18.58 -16.24 -6.00
CA LEU A 137 -18.14 -17.63 -5.88
C LEU A 137 -17.95 -18.28 -7.26
N GLU A 138 -18.89 -18.09 -8.18
CA GLU A 138 -18.81 -18.59 -9.56
C GLU A 138 -17.57 -18.09 -10.29
N GLN A 139 -17.19 -16.82 -10.05
CA GLN A 139 -16.05 -16.18 -10.70
C GLN A 139 -14.79 -16.14 -9.82
N LYS A 140 -14.71 -16.97 -8.78
CA LYS A 140 -13.62 -16.92 -7.77
C LYS A 140 -12.24 -16.87 -8.39
N GLU A 141 -11.93 -17.76 -9.32
CA GLU A 141 -10.60 -17.87 -9.91
C GLU A 141 -10.20 -16.63 -10.72
N ASP A 142 -11.16 -16.05 -11.46
CA ASP A 142 -10.91 -14.80 -12.19
C ASP A 142 -10.79 -13.61 -11.24
N LEU A 143 -11.60 -13.57 -10.16
CA LEU A 143 -11.48 -12.56 -9.12
C LEU A 143 -10.13 -12.63 -8.40
N ILE A 144 -9.61 -13.82 -8.09
CA ILE A 144 -8.27 -13.98 -7.49
C ILE A 144 -7.21 -13.38 -8.42
N LYS A 145 -7.28 -13.63 -9.74
CA LYS A 145 -6.32 -13.02 -10.69
C LYS A 145 -6.43 -11.51 -10.71
N VAL A 146 -7.64 -10.95 -10.65
CA VAL A 146 -7.86 -9.51 -10.56
C VAL A 146 -7.29 -8.96 -9.24
N MET A 147 -7.48 -9.65 -8.11
CA MET A 147 -6.89 -9.26 -6.83
C MET A 147 -5.35 -9.28 -6.86
N LYS A 148 -4.75 -10.28 -7.53
CA LYS A 148 -3.30 -10.35 -7.76
C LYS A 148 -2.80 -9.17 -8.61
N LYS A 149 -3.57 -8.73 -9.63
CA LYS A 149 -3.24 -7.55 -10.45
C LYS A 149 -3.24 -6.26 -9.65
N PHE A 150 -4.19 -6.12 -8.72
CA PHE A 150 -4.27 -4.97 -7.83
C PHE A 150 -3.30 -5.05 -6.64
N ASP A 151 -2.43 -6.06 -6.58
CA ASP A 151 -1.51 -6.31 -5.46
C ASP A 151 -2.22 -6.45 -4.10
N ILE A 152 -3.49 -6.86 -4.11
CA ILE A 152 -4.27 -7.18 -2.90
C ILE A 152 -3.84 -8.53 -2.35
N LEU A 153 -3.61 -9.50 -3.25
CA LEU A 153 -3.11 -10.84 -2.94
C LEU A 153 -1.76 -11.06 -3.62
N VAL A 154 -0.87 -11.69 -2.88
CA VAL A 154 0.43 -12.15 -3.37
C VAL A 154 0.52 -13.64 -3.12
N GLU A 155 0.80 -14.39 -4.17
CA GLU A 155 0.94 -15.85 -4.07
C GLU A 155 2.24 -16.23 -3.38
N ILE A 156 2.16 -17.20 -2.48
CA ILE A 156 3.35 -17.82 -1.89
C ILE A 156 3.61 -19.09 -2.69
N GLU A 157 4.75 -19.13 -3.39
CA GLU A 157 5.11 -20.24 -4.27
C GLU A 157 5.03 -21.59 -3.55
N GLY A 158 4.45 -22.59 -4.25
CA GLY A 158 4.32 -23.96 -3.73
C GLY A 158 3.21 -24.15 -2.70
N THR A 159 2.32 -23.18 -2.48
CA THR A 159 1.22 -23.28 -1.50
C THR A 159 -0.12 -22.82 -2.08
N ASP A 160 -1.24 -23.24 -1.45
CA ASP A 160 -2.59 -22.72 -1.73
C ASP A 160 -2.94 -21.52 -0.81
N THR A 161 -1.92 -20.73 -0.47
CA THR A 161 -2.03 -19.59 0.44
C THR A 161 -1.46 -18.32 -0.17
N TYR A 162 -2.02 -17.20 0.24
CA TYR A 162 -1.67 -15.88 -0.26
C TYR A 162 -1.28 -14.97 0.90
N ILE A 163 -0.40 -14.00 0.65
CA ILE A 163 -0.19 -12.86 1.54
C ILE A 163 -1.09 -11.72 1.11
N MET A 164 -1.71 -11.06 2.10
CA MET A 164 -2.50 -9.86 1.91
C MET A 164 -1.81 -8.68 2.63
N PRO A 165 -1.04 -7.83 1.92
CA PRO A 165 -0.23 -6.77 2.55
C PRO A 165 -1.02 -5.84 3.46
N SER A 166 -2.25 -5.47 3.06
CA SER A 166 -3.13 -4.61 3.87
C SER A 166 -3.60 -5.25 5.19
N LYS A 167 -3.43 -6.57 5.36
CA LYS A 167 -3.80 -7.35 6.55
C LYS A 167 -2.61 -7.87 7.34
N MET A 168 -1.38 -7.51 6.96
CA MET A 168 -0.21 -7.82 7.77
C MET A 168 -0.38 -7.27 9.20
N PRO A 169 0.21 -7.92 10.22
CA PRO A 169 0.22 -7.37 11.57
C PRO A 169 1.00 -6.06 11.63
N SER A 170 0.78 -5.25 12.66
CA SER A 170 1.65 -4.12 12.97
C SER A 170 2.81 -4.58 13.85
N SER A 171 3.99 -4.04 13.59
CA SER A 171 5.16 -4.19 14.46
C SER A 171 6.06 -2.98 14.28
N ASN A 172 6.89 -2.69 15.29
CA ASN A 172 7.84 -1.60 15.20
C ASN A 172 9.22 -2.11 14.77
N LEU A 173 9.96 -1.22 14.10
CA LEU A 173 11.29 -1.51 13.57
C LEU A 173 12.25 -2.02 14.64
N LYS A 174 12.20 -1.46 15.86
CA LYS A 174 13.08 -1.85 16.96
C LYS A 174 12.88 -3.30 17.38
N THR A 175 11.63 -3.76 17.49
CA THR A 175 11.30 -5.16 17.78
C THR A 175 11.81 -6.05 16.67
N VAL A 176 11.53 -5.71 15.42
CA VAL A 176 11.97 -6.50 14.26
C VAL A 176 13.49 -6.60 14.22
N CYS A 177 14.22 -5.49 14.31
CA CYS A 177 15.68 -5.44 14.33
C CYS A 177 16.31 -6.27 15.46
N LYS A 178 15.67 -6.34 16.63
CA LYS A 178 16.11 -7.24 17.71
C LYS A 178 15.92 -8.70 17.34
N THR A 179 14.75 -9.06 16.80
CA THR A 179 14.44 -10.44 16.42
C THR A 179 15.35 -10.95 15.31
N ILE A 180 15.75 -10.09 14.37
CA ILE A 180 16.66 -10.46 13.28
C ILE A 180 18.15 -10.34 13.65
N GLY A 181 18.49 -10.08 14.92
CA GLY A 181 19.88 -10.05 15.38
C GLY A 181 20.67 -8.78 15.03
N VAL A 182 20.08 -7.82 14.31
CA VAL A 182 20.75 -6.58 13.88
C VAL A 182 21.33 -5.79 15.05
N CYS A 183 20.67 -5.80 16.21
CA CYS A 183 21.11 -5.05 17.39
C CYS A 183 22.14 -5.77 18.27
N THR A 184 22.39 -7.06 18.04
CA THR A 184 23.18 -7.92 18.95
C THR A 184 24.36 -8.60 18.28
N GLU A 185 24.32 -8.75 16.96
CA GLU A 185 25.35 -9.41 16.17
C GLU A 185 26.22 -8.39 15.43
N SER A 186 27.48 -8.75 15.16
CA SER A 186 28.33 -7.97 14.26
C SER A 186 27.78 -8.09 12.84
N CYS A 187 27.18 -7.02 12.33
CA CYS A 187 26.64 -6.95 10.97
C CYS A 187 27.16 -5.72 10.25
N GLU A 188 27.41 -5.86 8.95
CA GLU A 188 27.67 -4.74 8.05
C GLU A 188 26.34 -4.21 7.50
N ARG A 189 26.23 -2.90 7.31
CA ARG A 189 25.00 -2.27 6.85
C ARG A 189 25.29 -1.24 5.78
N THR A 190 24.43 -1.17 4.79
CA THR A 190 24.46 -0.10 3.81
C THR A 190 23.89 1.18 4.41
N SER A 191 24.17 2.32 3.79
CA SER A 191 23.35 3.52 4.02
C SER A 191 21.88 3.21 3.68
N TRP A 192 20.98 3.91 4.35
CA TRP A 192 19.56 3.85 4.00
C TRP A 192 19.32 4.52 2.64
N PHE A 193 18.51 3.87 1.82
CA PHE A 193 17.87 4.48 0.66
C PHE A 193 16.50 5.02 1.09
N CYS A 194 16.39 6.34 1.18
CA CYS A 194 15.17 7.01 1.64
C CYS A 194 14.40 7.64 0.47
N LEU A 195 13.11 7.38 0.46
CA LEU A 195 12.11 7.98 -0.41
C LEU A 195 11.20 8.84 0.44
N LYS A 196 11.40 10.16 0.41
CA LYS A 196 10.57 11.11 1.16
C LYS A 196 9.50 11.69 0.26
N PHE A 197 8.23 11.48 0.57
CA PHE A 197 7.06 11.90 -0.19
C PHE A 197 6.45 13.18 0.39
N GLU A 198 5.90 14.06 -0.45
CA GLU A 198 5.04 15.15 0.04
C GLU A 198 3.71 14.63 0.58
N PHE A 199 3.17 13.61 -0.09
CA PHE A 199 2.02 12.83 0.34
C PHE A 199 2.29 11.37 0.01
N LEU A 200 2.31 10.51 1.02
CA LEU A 200 2.45 9.07 0.85
C LEU A 200 1.05 8.43 0.79
N PRO A 201 0.60 7.92 -0.37
CA PRO A 201 -0.69 7.24 -0.44
C PRO A 201 -0.70 6.01 0.47
N PRO A 202 -1.75 5.77 1.26
CA PRO A 202 -1.79 4.66 2.22
C PRO A 202 -1.54 3.26 1.61
N VAL A 203 -1.84 3.09 0.32
CA VAL A 203 -1.69 1.81 -0.38
C VAL A 203 -0.30 1.64 -1.01
N PHE A 204 0.51 2.71 -1.07
CA PHE A 204 1.79 2.69 -1.77
C PHE A 204 2.76 1.65 -1.17
N PHE A 205 2.84 1.59 0.16
CA PHE A 205 3.64 0.58 0.85
C PHE A 205 3.16 -0.84 0.54
N ASN A 206 1.85 -1.08 0.47
CA ASN A 206 1.31 -2.40 0.12
C ASN A 206 1.75 -2.86 -1.28
N HIS A 207 1.79 -1.94 -2.26
CA HIS A 207 2.28 -2.26 -3.61
C HIS A 207 3.78 -2.59 -3.61
N LEU A 208 4.59 -1.85 -2.85
CA LEU A 208 6.01 -2.14 -2.72
C LEU A 208 6.25 -3.46 -1.99
N SER A 209 5.56 -3.72 -0.88
CA SER A 209 5.63 -5.00 -0.17
C SER A 209 5.22 -6.16 -1.07
N ALA A 210 4.12 -6.02 -1.81
CA ALA A 210 3.67 -7.04 -2.74
C ALA A 210 4.69 -7.32 -3.85
N TRP A 211 5.33 -6.28 -4.36
CA TRP A 211 6.40 -6.42 -5.33
C TRP A 211 7.60 -7.14 -4.72
N LEU A 212 8.07 -6.74 -3.54
CA LEU A 212 9.22 -7.37 -2.88
C LEU A 212 8.95 -8.84 -2.54
N ILE A 213 7.76 -9.20 -2.08
CA ILE A 213 7.38 -10.61 -1.82
C ILE A 213 7.47 -11.46 -3.10
N LYS A 214 7.18 -10.87 -4.28
CA LYS A 214 7.30 -11.57 -5.57
C LYS A 214 8.76 -11.71 -6.03
N GLN A 215 9.69 -10.93 -5.49
CA GLN A 215 11.10 -10.91 -5.90
C GLN A 215 12.00 -11.66 -4.92
N TYR A 216 11.69 -11.61 -3.63
CA TYR A 216 12.54 -12.09 -2.55
C TYR A 216 11.74 -12.95 -1.58
N GLN A 217 12.39 -13.95 -1.00
CA GLN A 217 11.80 -14.79 0.03
C GLN A 217 11.60 -13.96 1.31
N PRO A 218 10.39 -13.88 1.88
CA PRO A 218 10.19 -13.21 3.16
C PRO A 218 10.95 -13.93 4.28
N PHE A 219 11.65 -13.17 5.12
CA PHE A 219 12.43 -13.74 6.21
C PHE A 219 11.52 -14.48 7.21
N LYS A 220 11.91 -15.69 7.58
CA LYS A 220 11.21 -16.51 8.58
C LYS A 220 11.81 -16.26 9.95
N LEU A 221 10.96 -15.88 10.91
CA LEU A 221 11.40 -15.68 12.28
C LEU A 221 11.85 -17.01 12.90
N THR A 222 12.91 -16.95 13.72
CA THR A 222 13.50 -18.12 14.40
C THR A 222 12.88 -18.39 15.78
N ASP A 223 11.77 -17.73 16.11
CA ASP A 223 11.07 -17.83 17.40
C ASP A 223 10.23 -19.11 17.57
N GLY A 224 10.39 -20.09 16.68
CA GLY A 224 9.61 -21.33 16.64
C GLY A 224 8.20 -21.16 16.06
N SER A 225 7.75 -19.94 15.80
CA SER A 225 6.55 -19.67 15.03
C SER A 225 6.94 -19.60 13.55
N SER A 226 6.25 -20.30 12.64
CA SER A 226 6.51 -20.21 11.19
C SER A 226 6.05 -18.86 10.58
N SER A 227 6.23 -17.79 11.34
CA SER A 227 5.80 -16.44 11.06
C SER A 227 6.82 -15.75 10.16
N LEU A 228 6.31 -15.00 9.20
CA LEU A 228 7.13 -14.20 8.30
C LEU A 228 7.32 -12.82 8.91
N ALA A 229 8.50 -12.22 8.70
CA ALA A 229 8.81 -10.86 9.11
C ALA A 229 8.17 -9.83 8.16
N LEU A 230 6.85 -9.90 8.01
CA LEU A 230 6.04 -9.04 7.16
C LEU A 230 5.02 -8.30 8.03
N TYR A 231 5.15 -6.98 8.10
CA TYR A 231 4.34 -6.08 8.91
C TYR A 231 3.89 -4.86 8.10
N LYS A 232 2.85 -4.16 8.57
CA LYS A 232 2.31 -2.97 7.88
C LYS A 232 3.31 -1.84 7.71
N GLU A 233 4.29 -1.74 8.60
CA GLU A 233 5.27 -0.66 8.63
C GLU A 233 6.71 -1.16 8.39
N VAL A 234 6.93 -2.48 8.40
CA VAL A 234 8.25 -3.10 8.31
C VAL A 234 8.15 -4.42 7.56
N CYS A 235 9.02 -4.65 6.58
CA CYS A 235 9.14 -5.94 5.91
C CYS A 235 10.62 -6.34 5.84
N VAL A 236 10.91 -7.61 6.09
CA VAL A 236 12.26 -8.17 5.99
C VAL A 236 12.27 -9.33 5.00
N PHE A 237 13.24 -9.30 4.10
CA PHE A 237 13.41 -10.30 3.06
C PHE A 237 14.81 -10.88 3.11
N ASP A 238 14.92 -12.17 2.81
CA ASP A 238 16.20 -12.79 2.48
C ASP A 238 16.64 -12.25 1.13
N PHE A 239 17.74 -11.49 1.16
CA PHE A 239 18.20 -10.77 0.00
C PHE A 239 19.05 -11.66 -0.91
N ASP A 240 19.73 -12.64 -0.31
CA ASP A 240 20.53 -13.62 -1.01
C ASP A 240 20.10 -15.06 -0.66
N ASN A 241 20.53 -16.01 -1.50
CA ASN A 241 20.22 -17.42 -1.28
C ASN A 241 20.98 -18.04 -0.10
N SER A 242 22.02 -17.37 0.41
CA SER A 242 22.76 -17.86 1.59
C SER A 242 21.98 -17.61 2.88
N GLY A 243 21.06 -16.64 2.88
CA GLY A 243 20.37 -16.21 4.08
C GLY A 243 21.27 -15.40 5.02
N CYS A 244 22.41 -14.90 4.55
CA CYS A 244 23.28 -13.99 5.30
C CYS A 244 22.93 -12.53 5.04
N ASP A 245 22.36 -12.20 3.88
CA ASP A 245 21.98 -10.83 3.55
C ASP A 245 20.48 -10.64 3.73
N LYS A 246 20.10 -9.50 4.31
CA LYS A 246 18.71 -9.13 4.60
C LYS A 246 18.40 -7.80 3.96
N LEU A 247 17.25 -7.70 3.29
CA LEU A 247 16.68 -6.45 2.84
C LEU A 247 15.57 -6.03 3.80
N LEU A 248 15.78 -4.89 4.44
CA LEU A 248 14.86 -4.26 5.36
C LEU A 248 14.16 -3.11 4.65
N MET A 249 12.83 -3.13 4.64
CA MET A 249 12.00 -2.01 4.18
C MET A 249 11.15 -1.53 5.35
N THR A 250 11.08 -0.22 5.56
CA THR A 250 10.24 0.39 6.59
C THR A 250 9.53 1.63 6.07
N MET A 251 8.38 1.93 6.65
CA MET A 251 7.59 3.12 6.36
C MET A 251 7.33 3.92 7.64
N SER A 252 7.35 5.24 7.46
CA SER A 252 6.89 6.24 8.41
C SER A 252 5.79 7.09 7.77
N THR A 253 5.42 8.22 8.38
CA THR A 253 4.31 9.06 7.93
C THR A 253 4.43 9.53 6.47
N ASP A 254 5.63 9.93 6.05
CA ASP A 254 5.90 10.50 4.73
C ASP A 254 7.11 9.85 4.04
N THR A 255 7.77 8.87 4.66
CA THR A 255 9.04 8.34 4.17
C THR A 255 9.02 6.82 4.15
N ILE A 256 9.49 6.24 3.04
CA ILE A 256 9.82 4.82 2.92
C ILE A 256 11.34 4.69 2.85
N ALA A 257 11.91 3.83 3.68
CA ALA A 257 13.35 3.61 3.75
C ALA A 257 13.69 2.14 3.53
N LEU A 258 14.76 1.89 2.78
CA LEU A 258 15.30 0.55 2.53
C LEU A 258 16.76 0.47 2.97
N GLN A 259 17.18 -0.66 3.53
CA GLN A 259 18.56 -0.93 3.90
C GLN A 259 18.89 -2.40 3.67
N VAL A 260 20.10 -2.66 3.17
CA VAL A 260 20.65 -4.01 3.15
C VAL A 260 21.55 -4.20 4.37
N VAL A 261 21.36 -5.31 5.05
CA VAL A 261 22.17 -5.73 6.20
C VAL A 261 22.80 -7.06 5.87
N SER A 262 24.12 -7.15 6.02
CA SER A 262 24.87 -8.38 5.83
C SER A 262 25.39 -8.89 7.17
N PHE A 263 25.15 -10.17 7.41
CA PHE A 263 25.71 -10.93 8.53
C PHE A 263 26.91 -11.79 8.09
N ASP A 264 27.32 -11.68 6.82
CA ASP A 264 28.52 -12.35 6.32
C ASP A 264 29.76 -11.62 6.88
N THR A 265 30.71 -12.41 7.39
CA THR A 265 31.98 -11.89 7.91
C THR A 265 32.99 -11.68 6.80
N ASN A 266 32.73 -12.21 5.61
CA ASN A 266 33.51 -11.95 4.40
C ASN A 266 32.96 -10.69 3.74
N LYS A 267 33.72 -9.59 3.82
CA LYS A 267 33.38 -8.32 3.17
C LYS A 267 33.09 -8.50 1.68
N LYS A 268 31.82 -8.61 1.32
CA LYS A 268 31.35 -8.48 -0.05
C LYS A 268 31.12 -7.01 -0.34
N ASP A 269 31.45 -6.58 -1.56
CA ASP A 269 31.08 -5.24 -2.01
C ASP A 269 29.56 -5.18 -2.19
N LEU A 270 28.88 -4.56 -1.23
CA LEU A 270 27.44 -4.37 -1.24
C LEU A 270 27.00 -3.31 -2.26
N SER A 271 27.92 -2.56 -2.89
CA SER A 271 27.57 -1.41 -3.74
C SER A 271 26.95 -1.80 -5.09
N ASP A 272 27.46 -2.83 -5.76
CA ASP A 272 26.90 -3.35 -7.01
C ASP A 272 25.51 -3.96 -6.78
N LEU A 273 25.37 -4.65 -5.65
CA LEU A 273 24.15 -5.30 -5.22
C LEU A 273 23.02 -4.27 -4.96
N CYS A 274 23.37 -3.18 -4.27
CA CYS A 274 22.45 -2.06 -4.02
C CYS A 274 22.02 -1.34 -5.30
N SER A 275 22.91 -1.23 -6.29
CA SER A 275 22.62 -0.57 -7.55
C SER A 275 21.52 -1.29 -8.34
N ASN A 276 21.52 -2.63 -8.31
CA ASN A 276 20.48 -3.43 -8.96
C ASN A 276 19.12 -3.31 -8.26
N VAL A 277 19.08 -3.41 -6.93
CA VAL A 277 17.84 -3.23 -6.14
C VAL A 277 17.26 -1.85 -6.39
N ARG A 278 18.12 -0.84 -6.39
CA ARG A 278 17.74 0.54 -6.64
C ARG A 278 17.12 0.71 -8.02
N ASN A 279 17.77 0.25 -9.09
CA ASN A 279 17.24 0.39 -10.45
C ASN A 279 15.88 -0.30 -10.59
N ASN A 280 15.73 -1.49 -10.01
CA ASN A 280 14.47 -2.23 -10.05
C ASN A 280 13.36 -1.53 -9.23
N LEU A 281 13.70 -1.00 -8.07
CA LEU A 281 12.77 -0.26 -7.22
C LEU A 281 12.33 1.06 -7.87
N GLU A 282 13.25 1.80 -8.49
CA GLU A 282 12.94 3.03 -9.21
C GLU A 282 11.98 2.75 -10.38
N ASN A 283 12.24 1.71 -11.18
CA ASN A 283 11.31 1.27 -12.22
C ASN A 283 9.93 0.90 -11.65
N LYS A 284 9.89 0.24 -10.49
CA LYS A 284 8.63 -0.13 -9.85
C LYS A 284 7.85 1.09 -9.33
N ILE A 285 8.55 2.08 -8.78
CA ILE A 285 7.92 3.34 -8.33
C ILE A 285 7.29 4.08 -9.50
N GLU A 286 7.98 4.14 -10.64
CA GLU A 286 7.42 4.75 -11.85
C GLU A 286 6.20 3.98 -12.38
N ASP A 287 6.20 2.64 -12.35
CA ASP A 287 5.01 1.82 -12.65
C ASP A 287 3.83 2.16 -11.72
N ILE A 288 4.07 2.31 -10.41
CA ILE A 288 3.02 2.66 -9.45
C ILE A 288 2.50 4.08 -9.70
N LYS A 289 3.38 5.05 -9.97
CA LYS A 289 2.99 6.42 -10.33
C LYS A 289 2.07 6.45 -11.54
N GLN A 290 2.48 5.78 -12.62
CA GLN A 290 1.71 5.72 -13.86
C GLN A 290 0.36 5.06 -13.64
N ARG A 291 0.31 3.96 -12.87
CA ARG A 291 -0.92 3.22 -12.57
C ARG A 291 -2.00 4.09 -11.93
N TYR A 292 -1.61 4.99 -11.04
CA TYR A 292 -2.55 5.83 -10.28
C TYR A 292 -2.60 7.28 -10.76
N SER A 293 -1.89 7.61 -11.86
CA SER A 293 -1.69 9.00 -12.31
C SER A 293 -1.28 9.92 -11.15
N LEU A 294 -0.42 9.40 -10.27
CA LEU A 294 0.03 10.14 -9.10
C LEU A 294 1.24 10.99 -9.46
N GLU A 295 1.13 12.29 -9.22
CA GLU A 295 2.28 13.17 -9.12
C GLU A 295 2.94 12.96 -7.75
N LEU A 296 3.72 11.87 -7.62
CA LEU A 296 4.52 11.65 -6.43
C LEU A 296 5.82 12.45 -6.55
N LEU A 297 5.85 13.59 -5.86
CA LEU A 297 7.07 14.33 -5.57
C LEU A 297 7.79 13.63 -4.42
N TYR A 298 9.01 13.16 -4.68
CA TYR A 298 9.86 12.60 -3.65
C TYR A 298 11.33 12.95 -3.82
N VAL A 299 12.01 13.11 -2.69
CA VAL A 299 13.47 13.34 -2.63
C VAL A 299 14.16 12.02 -2.31
N LYS A 300 15.22 11.71 -3.07
CA LYS A 300 16.11 10.58 -2.79
C LYS A 300 17.23 11.08 -1.88
N ASP A 301 17.33 10.53 -0.68
CA ASP A 301 18.46 10.77 0.22
C ASP A 301 19.22 9.46 0.45
N PHE A 302 20.54 9.53 0.31
CA PHE A 302 21.45 8.38 0.28
C PHE A 302 22.37 8.29 1.50
N ASN A 303 22.32 9.27 2.42
CA ASN A 303 23.28 9.30 3.51
C ASN A 303 22.58 9.34 4.87
N ALA A 304 22.21 8.16 5.33
CA ALA A 304 22.03 7.89 6.73
C ALA A 304 23.03 6.83 7.20
N ALA A 305 24.32 7.15 7.14
CA ALA A 305 25.29 6.40 7.93
C ALA A 305 24.94 6.64 9.40
N MET A 306 24.75 5.58 10.20
CA MET A 306 24.51 5.74 11.65
C MET A 306 25.66 6.49 12.35
N HIS A 307 26.84 6.57 11.71
CA HIS A 307 28.01 7.28 12.19
C HIS A 307 28.22 8.69 11.61
N GLU A 308 27.51 9.09 10.56
CA GLU A 308 27.50 10.50 10.14
C GLU A 308 26.17 11.13 10.55
N ARG A 309 26.27 11.86 11.66
CA ARG A 309 25.28 12.81 12.17
C ARG A 309 24.78 13.73 11.05
N LYS A 310 23.75 13.32 10.30
CA LYS A 310 22.84 14.17 9.52
C LYS A 310 21.77 13.40 8.72
N MET A 311 21.21 12.30 9.24
CA MET A 311 19.74 12.29 9.17
C MET A 311 19.32 13.46 10.03
N ASN A 312 18.56 14.40 9.47
CA ASN A 312 18.01 15.52 10.22
C ASN A 312 17.54 14.96 11.55
N VAL A 313 18.09 15.44 12.67
CA VAL A 313 17.76 14.90 14.00
C VAL A 313 16.24 14.90 14.18
N LEU A 314 15.54 15.80 13.48
CA LEU A 314 14.10 15.80 13.30
C LEU A 314 13.52 14.56 12.61
N THR A 315 14.08 13.98 11.54
CA THR A 315 13.49 12.83 10.83
C THR A 315 13.62 11.53 11.61
N VAL A 316 14.78 11.24 12.23
CA VAL A 316 14.95 10.05 13.08
C VAL A 316 14.22 10.20 14.40
N LYS A 317 14.22 11.41 14.96
CA LYS A 317 13.45 11.70 16.16
C LYS A 317 11.95 11.78 15.86
N GLN A 318 11.50 12.19 14.68
CA GLN A 318 10.09 12.09 14.25
C GLN A 318 9.69 10.65 14.01
N ILE A 319 10.53 9.85 13.34
CA ILE A 319 10.32 8.41 13.19
C ILE A 319 10.23 7.80 14.61
N ASN A 320 11.22 7.99 15.48
CA ASN A 320 11.22 7.42 16.83
C ASN A 320 10.15 7.98 17.78
N ASP A 321 9.83 9.28 17.77
CA ASP A 321 8.85 9.94 18.64
C ASP A 321 7.42 9.62 18.17
N THR A 322 7.15 9.54 16.85
CA THR A 322 5.86 9.07 16.32
C THR A 322 5.59 7.60 16.73
N PHE A 323 6.63 6.82 17.02
CA PHE A 323 6.50 5.45 17.53
C PHE A 323 6.53 5.36 19.07
N ALA A 324 6.89 6.42 19.80
CA ALA A 324 6.85 6.48 21.26
C ALA A 324 5.47 6.86 21.81
N ASP A 325 4.67 7.62 21.05
CA ASP A 325 3.36 8.12 21.49
C ASP A 325 2.21 7.07 21.45
N THR A 326 2.51 5.80 21.17
CA THR A 326 1.51 4.71 21.13
C THR A 326 1.47 3.76 22.33
N GLN A 327 2.04 4.09 23.51
CA GLN A 327 1.48 3.72 24.83
C GLN A 327 2.14 4.50 25.99
N PRO A 328 1.38 4.86 27.05
CA PRO A 328 1.92 5.50 28.25
C PRO A 328 2.42 4.46 29.25
N ASN A 329 3.52 4.82 29.92
CA ASN A 329 4.12 4.23 31.12
C ASN A 329 5.41 3.44 30.88
N GLY A 330 6.47 3.91 31.55
CA GLY A 330 7.45 3.02 32.16
C GLY A 330 8.85 3.05 31.57
N ASP A 331 9.58 4.08 31.95
CA ASP A 331 10.96 4.04 32.44
C ASP A 331 12.11 3.59 31.52
N GLY A 332 13.00 4.57 31.29
CA GLY A 332 14.43 4.37 31.54
C GLY A 332 15.23 3.58 30.51
N ILE A 333 15.21 3.98 29.24
CA ILE A 333 16.19 3.46 28.25
C ILE A 333 16.63 4.56 27.27
N PHE A 334 16.95 5.75 27.76
CA PHE A 334 17.65 6.78 26.97
C PHE A 334 19.16 6.48 26.88
N ASP A 335 19.70 5.69 27.81
CA ASP A 335 21.16 5.49 27.93
C ASP A 335 21.73 4.33 27.10
N LEU A 336 20.90 3.39 26.62
CA LEU A 336 21.41 2.26 25.83
C LEU A 336 21.55 2.55 24.33
N LEU A 337 21.09 3.71 23.86
CA LEU A 337 21.18 4.12 22.45
C LEU A 337 22.07 5.34 22.21
N CYS A 338 22.53 6.00 23.26
CA CYS A 338 23.30 7.23 23.14
C CYS A 338 24.38 7.30 24.23
N ASN A 339 25.62 6.90 23.92
CA ASN A 339 26.78 7.41 24.66
C ASN A 339 26.94 8.90 24.30
N VAL A 340 26.44 9.80 25.16
CA VAL A 340 26.59 11.25 24.99
C VAL A 340 27.53 11.78 26.07
N GLU A 341 28.71 12.22 25.65
CA GLU A 341 29.47 13.19 26.45
C GLU A 341 28.86 14.60 26.25
N ASN A 342 28.71 15.29 27.38
CA ASN A 342 27.93 16.51 27.61
C ASN A 342 28.25 17.70 26.68
N PHE A 343 27.21 18.47 26.32
CA PHE A 343 27.35 19.83 25.77
C PHE A 343 26.42 20.82 26.47
N LYS A 344 26.94 22.04 26.71
CA LYS A 344 26.42 23.05 27.65
C LYS A 344 25.22 23.85 27.10
N GLU A 345 24.30 24.15 28.01
CA GLU A 345 22.95 24.75 27.85
C GLU A 345 22.90 26.23 27.38
N GLU A 346 24.04 26.87 27.13
CA GLU A 346 24.10 28.35 27.05
C GLU A 346 23.75 28.96 25.67
N GLU A 347 23.59 28.17 24.60
CA GLU A 347 23.31 28.72 23.25
C GLU A 347 21.84 28.58 22.76
N VAL A 348 21.00 27.79 23.43
CA VAL A 348 19.64 27.46 22.93
C VAL A 348 18.55 28.35 23.55
N LEU A 349 18.76 28.78 24.79
CA LEU A 349 17.76 29.52 25.56
C LEU A 349 17.36 30.89 24.95
N PRO A 350 18.27 31.69 24.34
CA PRO A 350 17.90 32.98 23.76
C PRO A 350 16.95 32.88 22.56
N LYS A 351 17.11 31.85 21.71
CA LYS A 351 16.29 31.64 20.51
C LYS A 351 14.88 31.13 20.82
N MET A 352 14.71 30.36 21.89
CA MET A 352 13.39 29.91 22.31
C MET A 352 12.55 31.03 22.94
N GLN A 353 13.20 31.99 23.61
CA GLN A 353 12.51 33.18 24.13
C GLN A 353 12.02 34.11 23.02
N GLU A 354 12.75 34.19 21.91
CA GLU A 354 12.38 34.99 20.73
C GLU A 354 11.14 34.40 20.00
N ILE A 355 11.08 33.08 19.87
CA ILE A 355 9.93 32.36 19.27
C ILE A 355 8.68 32.48 20.16
N ALA A 356 8.83 32.38 21.47
CA ALA A 356 7.70 32.52 22.40
C ALA A 356 7.11 33.94 22.39
N ALA A 357 7.93 34.98 22.20
CA ALA A 357 7.47 36.36 22.05
C ALA A 357 6.68 36.58 20.74
N ALA A 358 7.09 35.93 19.64
CA ALA A 358 6.40 36.00 18.35
C ALA A 358 5.00 35.35 18.40
N PHE A 359 4.86 34.22 19.09
CA PHE A 359 3.55 33.56 19.27
C PHE A 359 2.58 34.41 20.10
N LYS A 360 3.08 35.07 21.15
CA LYS A 360 2.25 35.93 22.01
C LYS A 360 1.76 37.18 21.28
N ALA A 361 2.61 37.77 20.43
CA ALA A 361 2.22 38.92 19.60
C ALA A 361 1.16 38.57 18.53
N MET A 362 1.16 37.34 18.02
CA MET A 362 0.12 36.86 17.09
C MET A 362 -1.23 36.64 17.79
N GLU A 363 -1.25 36.10 19.01
CA GLU A 363 -2.48 35.95 19.80
C GLU A 363 -3.10 37.29 20.23
N ASP A 364 -2.27 38.29 20.51
CA ASP A 364 -2.75 39.61 20.93
C ASP A 364 -3.32 40.43 19.75
N CYS A 365 -2.86 40.17 18.52
CA CYS A 365 -3.36 40.82 17.30
C CYS A 365 -4.77 40.35 16.90
N ASP A 366 -5.13 39.10 17.25
CA ASP A 366 -6.40 38.47 16.87
C ASP A 366 -7.58 38.84 17.79
N ARG A 367 -7.32 39.41 18.98
CA ARG A 367 -8.39 39.88 19.89
C ARG A 367 -9.01 41.22 19.49
N GLY A 368 -8.41 41.95 18.54
CA GLY A 368 -8.81 43.33 18.18
C GLY A 368 -9.72 43.48 16.96
N LYS A 369 -9.95 42.42 16.17
CA LYS A 369 -10.81 42.48 14.97
C LYS A 369 -11.75 41.29 14.99
N GLY A 370 -13.04 41.54 15.19
CA GLY A 370 -14.10 40.52 15.28
C GLY A 370 -14.27 39.67 14.02
N LEU A 371 -13.32 38.79 13.73
CA LEU A 371 -13.37 37.76 12.70
C LEU A 371 -13.68 36.43 13.40
N LYS A 372 -14.86 35.86 13.12
CA LYS A 372 -15.22 34.52 13.57
C LYS A 372 -14.46 33.49 12.72
N LEU A 373 -13.52 32.77 13.34
CA LEU A 373 -12.89 31.60 12.74
C LEU A 373 -13.90 30.44 12.72
N VAL A 374 -14.51 30.17 11.56
CA VAL A 374 -15.31 28.95 11.36
C VAL A 374 -14.37 27.80 11.03
N LYS A 375 -14.23 26.85 11.97
CA LYS A 375 -13.58 25.55 11.72
C LYS A 375 -14.37 24.79 10.65
N VAL A 376 -13.80 24.64 9.46
CA VAL A 376 -14.27 23.68 8.45
C VAL A 376 -13.22 22.59 8.30
N LEU A 377 -13.50 21.44 8.93
CA LEU A 377 -12.86 20.16 8.65
C LEU A 377 -13.60 19.52 7.48
N GLN A 378 -13.01 19.42 6.28
CA GLN A 378 -13.22 18.33 5.29
C GLN A 378 -12.50 18.59 3.95
N ARG A 379 -11.54 17.70 3.63
CA ARG A 379 -11.00 17.22 2.33
C ARG A 379 -10.63 18.20 1.18
N PRO A 380 -9.55 17.95 0.42
CA PRO A 380 -9.04 18.90 -0.56
C PRO A 380 -9.56 18.61 -1.98
N TRP A 381 -10.34 19.54 -2.55
CA TRP A 381 -10.32 19.80 -4.00
C TRP A 381 -10.48 21.33 -4.19
N LYS A 382 -9.44 21.95 -4.76
CA LYS A 382 -9.38 23.30 -5.38
C LYS A 382 -10.19 24.44 -4.72
N VAL A 383 -9.49 25.37 -4.07
CA VAL A 383 -9.98 26.76 -3.92
C VAL A 383 -9.57 27.53 -5.18
N ILE A 384 -10.58 27.92 -5.96
CA ILE A 384 -10.46 28.94 -7.02
C ILE A 384 -10.79 30.28 -6.35
N LEU A 385 -9.85 31.21 -6.33
CA LEU A 385 -10.13 32.60 -6.00
C LEU A 385 -10.79 33.24 -7.23
N VAL A 386 -12.09 33.53 -7.13
CA VAL A 386 -12.78 34.43 -8.04
C VAL A 386 -12.83 35.79 -7.35
N SER A 387 -12.13 36.77 -7.92
CA SER A 387 -12.37 38.18 -7.61
C SER A 387 -13.69 38.59 -8.27
N ASP A 388 -14.53 39.34 -7.55
CA ASP A 388 -15.10 40.57 -8.10
C ASP A 388 -15.75 41.44 -7.00
N ILE A 389 -15.11 42.60 -6.79
CA ILE A 389 -15.67 43.96 -6.79
C ILE A 389 -17.13 44.11 -6.32
N LYS A 390 -17.28 44.83 -5.21
CA LYS A 390 -17.96 46.14 -5.20
C LYS A 390 -17.32 47.07 -4.18
#